data_AF-W1Y7X9-F1
#
_entry.id   AF-W1Y7X9-F1
#
_cell.length_a   1.000
_cell.length_b   1.000
_cell.length_c   1.000
_cell.angle_alpha   90.00
_cell.angle_beta   90.00
_cell.angle_gamma   90.00
#
_symmetry.space_group_name_H-M   'P 1'
#
loop_
_entity.id
_entity.type
_entity.pdbx_description
1 polymer ?
#
loop_
_entity_poly.entity_id
_entity_poly.type
_entity_poly.pdbx_seq_one_letter_code
_entity_poly.pdbx_strand_id
1 'polypeptide(L)'
;GTMIFTVGGATVEFMKVAIGGILAGFVVSWLYGRSLRFLSRWGGDEPATQIVLLFLLPFASYLIAEHIGVSGILAAVAAGMTITRSGVMRRAPLAMRLRANSTWA
;
A
#
# COMPACT_ATOMS: atom_id res chain seq x y z
N GLY A 1 -11.09 10.42 33.58
CA GLY A 1 -11.53 9.02 33.59
C GLY A 1 -10.36 8.16 33.95
N THR A 2 -10.51 7.27 34.93
CA THR A 2 -9.45 6.38 35.42
C THR A 2 -9.06 5.38 34.32
N MET A 3 -7.91 5.57 33.67
CA MET A 3 -7.35 4.55 32.78
C MET A 3 -6.74 3.44 33.63
N ILE A 4 -7.53 2.41 33.91
CA ILE A 4 -7.07 1.20 34.59
C ILE A 4 -6.21 0.44 33.59
N PHE A 5 -4.90 0.66 33.63
CA PHE A 5 -3.95 -0.05 32.79
C PHE A 5 -3.86 -1.51 33.26
N THR A 6 -4.45 -2.41 32.48
CA THR A 6 -4.28 -3.85 32.64
C THR A 6 -3.55 -4.39 31.41
N VAL A 7 -2.56 -5.26 31.63
CA VAL A 7 -1.78 -5.87 30.53
C VAL A 7 -2.70 -6.60 29.56
N GLY A 8 -3.74 -7.29 30.07
CA GLY A 8 -4.74 -7.97 29.27
C GLY A 8 -5.56 -7.02 28.39
N GLY A 9 -6.08 -5.93 28.95
CA GLY A 9 -6.85 -4.93 28.19
C GLY A 9 -6.02 -4.25 27.12
N ALA A 10 -4.79 -3.84 27.45
CA ALA A 10 -3.89 -3.19 26.49
C ALA A 10 -3.50 -4.11 25.33
N THR A 11 -3.29 -5.41 25.60
CA THR A 11 -2.95 -6.40 24.56
C THR A 11 -4.10 -6.59 23.58
N VAL A 12 -5.35 -6.66 24.07
CA VAL A 12 -6.52 -6.84 23.20
C VAL A 12 -6.74 -5.62 22.30
N GLU A 13 -6.64 -4.40 22.85
CA GLU A 13 -6.77 -3.18 22.07
C GLU A 13 -5.65 -3.03 21.03
N PHE A 14 -4.40 -3.34 21.41
CA PHE A 14 -3.29 -3.39 20.47
C PHE A 14 -3.55 -4.36 19.32
N MET A 15 -4.02 -5.58 19.64
CA MET A 15 -4.27 -6.61 18.64
C MET A 15 -5.39 -6.19 17.66
N LYS A 16 -6.47 -5.60 18.17
CA LYS A 16 -7.57 -5.05 17.33
C LYS A 16 -7.07 -3.99 16.37
N VAL A 17 -6.35 -3.00 16.88
CA VAL A 17 -5.82 -1.87 16.10
C VAL A 17 -4.79 -2.35 15.07
N ALA A 18 -3.97 -3.35 15.43
CA ALA A 18 -2.98 -3.93 14.54
C ALA A 18 -3.60 -4.75 13.40
N ILE A 19 -4.51 -5.68 13.72
CA ILE A 19 -5.21 -6.50 12.71
C ILE A 19 -6.06 -5.60 11.82
N GLY A 20 -6.77 -4.64 12.39
CA GLY A 20 -7.56 -3.66 11.65
C GLY A 20 -6.71 -2.86 10.67
N GLY A 21 -5.52 -2.40 11.10
CA GLY A 21 -4.58 -1.69 10.23
C GLY A 21 -4.13 -2.56 9.04
N ILE A 22 -3.74 -3.80 9.29
CA ILE A 22 -3.31 -4.73 8.23
C ILE A 22 -4.43 -4.96 7.21
N LEU A 23 -5.66 -5.22 7.67
CA LEU A 23 -6.82 -5.42 6.80
C LEU A 23 -7.13 -4.18 5.97
N ALA A 24 -7.12 -3.00 6.60
CA ALA A 24 -7.33 -1.72 5.91
C ALA A 24 -6.30 -1.50 4.80
N GLY A 25 -5.01 -1.75 5.10
CA GLY A 25 -3.94 -1.63 4.12
C GLY A 25 -4.09 -2.58 2.94
N PHE A 26 -4.54 -3.80 3.18
CA PHE A 26 -4.82 -4.77 2.11
C PHE A 26 -5.97 -4.31 1.22
N VAL A 27 -7.09 -3.85 1.80
CA VAL A 27 -8.25 -3.35 1.06
C VAL A 27 -7.89 -2.14 0.21
N VAL A 28 -7.16 -1.17 0.77
CA VAL A 28 -6.73 0.03 0.05
C VAL A 28 -5.79 -0.32 -1.12
N SER A 29 -4.82 -1.21 -0.89
CA SER A 29 -3.90 -1.67 -1.95
C SER A 29 -4.63 -2.42 -3.06
N TRP A 30 -5.63 -3.24 -2.72
CA TRP A 30 -6.46 -3.94 -3.69
C TRP A 30 -7.28 -2.97 -4.56
N LEU A 31 -7.93 -1.98 -3.94
CA LEU A 31 -8.66 -0.92 -4.64
C LEU A 31 -7.73 -0.11 -5.54
N TYR A 32 -6.55 0.25 -5.04
CA TYR A 32 -5.54 0.95 -5.82
C TYR A 32 -5.10 0.14 -7.05
N GLY A 33 -4.82 -1.15 -6.88
CA GLY A 33 -4.45 -2.03 -7.99
C GLY A 33 -5.57 -2.14 -9.04
N ARG A 34 -6.85 -2.07 -8.62
CA ARG A 34 -7.98 -1.97 -9.54
C ARG A 34 -8.00 -0.64 -10.28
N SER A 35 -7.80 0.47 -9.58
CA SER A 35 -7.76 1.82 -10.16
C SER A 35 -6.64 1.96 -11.20
N LEU A 36 -5.45 1.45 -10.92
CA LEU A 36 -4.32 1.49 -11.87
C LEU A 36 -4.64 0.75 -13.19
N ARG A 37 -5.32 -0.40 -13.12
CA ARG A 37 -5.74 -1.14 -14.31
C ARG A 37 -6.81 -0.42 -15.13
N PHE A 38 -7.68 0.33 -14.46
CA PHE A 38 -8.66 1.18 -15.15
C PHE A 38 -7.98 2.39 -15.79
N LEU A 39 -7.08 3.05 -15.07
CA LEU A 39 -6.41 4.27 -15.54
C LEU A 39 -5.47 3.98 -16.72
N SER A 40 -4.70 2.89 -16.67
CA SER A 40 -3.85 2.42 -17.78
C SER A 40 -4.64 2.09 -19.07
N ARG A 41 -5.95 1.86 -18.98
CA ARG A 41 -6.81 1.68 -20.15
C ARG A 41 -7.28 2.99 -20.78
N TRP A 42 -7.19 4.11 -20.05
CA TRP A 42 -7.79 5.40 -20.43
C TRP A 42 -6.75 6.51 -20.65
N GLY A 43 -5.69 6.53 -19.86
CA GLY A 43 -4.59 7.48 -19.98
C GLY A 43 -3.30 6.73 -20.23
N GLY A 44 -2.53 7.17 -21.24
CA GLY A 44 -1.21 6.62 -21.54
C GLY A 44 -0.33 6.56 -20.30
N ASP A 45 0.64 5.64 -20.31
CA ASP A 45 1.57 5.38 -19.20
C ASP A 45 2.53 6.58 -18.99
N GLU A 46 2.01 7.75 -18.61
CA GLU A 46 2.82 8.89 -18.20
C GLU A 46 3.52 8.53 -16.87
N PRO A 47 4.87 8.50 -16.84
CA PRO A 47 5.62 8.06 -15.67
C PRO A 47 5.39 8.94 -14.44
N ALA A 48 5.08 10.23 -14.64
CA ALA A 48 4.77 11.17 -13.55
C ALA A 48 3.51 10.75 -12.76
N THR A 49 2.45 10.36 -13.46
CA THR A 49 1.19 9.89 -12.85
C THR A 49 1.43 8.64 -12.02
N GLN A 50 2.28 7.73 -12.52
CA GLN A 50 2.60 6.48 -11.84
C GLN A 50 3.36 6.72 -10.53
N ILE A 51 4.30 7.68 -10.52
CA ILE A 51 5.03 8.09 -9.31
C ILE A 51 4.09 8.70 -8.28
N VAL A 52 3.23 9.65 -8.70
CA VAL A 52 2.27 10.31 -7.79
C VAL A 52 1.33 9.30 -7.15
N LEU A 53 0.78 8.38 -7.95
CA LEU A 53 -0.11 7.34 -7.44
C LEU A 53 0.62 6.41 -6.45
N LEU A 54 1.89 6.05 -6.72
CA LEU A 54 2.68 5.22 -5.82
C LEU A 54 2.91 5.91 -4.46
N PHE A 55 3.15 7.23 -4.47
CA PHE A 55 3.23 8.04 -3.26
C PHE A 55 1.87 8.14 -2.56
N LEU A 56 0.78 8.30 -3.31
CA LEU A 56 -0.55 8.47 -2.75
C LEU A 56 -1.04 7.24 -1.99
N LEU A 57 -0.69 6.03 -2.45
CA LEU A 57 -1.13 4.77 -1.83
C LEU A 57 -0.86 4.68 -0.32
N PRO A 58 0.39 4.81 0.19
CA PRO A 58 0.66 4.72 1.61
C PRO A 58 0.00 5.85 2.41
N PHE A 59 -0.09 7.07 1.88
CA PHE A 59 -0.78 8.18 2.55
C PHE A 59 -2.29 7.95 2.65
N ALA A 60 -2.92 7.53 1.56
CA ALA A 60 -4.34 7.20 1.56
C ALA A 60 -4.65 6.05 2.52
N SER A 61 -3.82 5.01 2.51
CA SER A 61 -3.95 3.88 3.43
C SER A 61 -3.86 4.32 4.89
N TYR A 62 -2.86 5.15 5.23
CA TYR A 62 -2.69 5.71 6.56
C TYR A 62 -3.91 6.49 7.02
N LEU A 63 -4.35 7.47 6.21
CA LEU A 63 -5.45 8.37 6.57
C LEU A 63 -6.78 7.62 6.74
N ILE A 64 -7.07 6.67 5.85
CA ILE A 64 -8.30 5.86 5.93
C ILE A 64 -8.29 5.01 7.21
N ALA A 65 -7.16 4.38 7.52
CA ALA A 65 -7.01 3.55 8.71
C ALA A 65 -7.13 4.36 10.01
N GLU A 66 -6.52 5.54 10.07
CA GLU A 66 -6.71 6.44 11.22
C GLU A 66 -8.16 6.89 11.37
N HIS A 67 -8.86 7.18 10.27
CA HIS A 67 -10.26 7.60 10.31
C HIS A 67 -11.20 6.54 10.90
N ILE A 68 -10.87 5.26 10.73
CA ILE A 68 -11.63 4.13 11.29
C ILE A 68 -11.08 3.66 12.64
N GLY A 69 -10.09 4.36 13.21
CA GLY A 69 -9.55 4.09 14.55
C GLY A 69 -8.62 2.88 14.64
N VAL A 70 -8.00 2.47 13.52
CA VAL A 70 -7.01 1.37 13.48
C VAL A 70 -5.61 1.90 13.18
N SER A 71 -4.59 1.04 13.19
CA SER A 71 -3.20 1.49 12.99
C SER A 71 -2.95 1.97 11.56
N GLY A 72 -2.85 3.28 11.38
CA GLY A 72 -2.47 3.90 10.10
C GLY A 72 -1.09 3.48 9.62
N ILE A 73 -0.13 3.34 10.54
CA ILE A 73 1.24 2.90 10.22
C ILE A 73 1.23 1.48 9.66
N LEU A 74 0.57 0.54 10.33
CA LEU A 74 0.48 -0.85 9.86
C LEU A 74 -0.31 -0.95 8.55
N ALA A 75 -1.33 -0.11 8.35
CA ALA A 75 -2.06 -0.03 7.09
C ALA A 75 -1.17 0.46 5.94
N ALA A 76 -0.35 1.49 6.15
CA ALA A 76 0.58 1.96 5.14
C ALA A 76 1.64 0.89 4.78
N VAL A 77 2.20 0.22 5.79
CA VAL A 77 3.18 -0.88 5.60
C VAL A 77 2.54 -2.06 4.86
N ALA A 78 1.36 -2.50 5.28
CA ALA A 78 0.63 -3.58 4.63
C ALA A 78 0.29 -3.24 3.17
N ALA A 79 -0.11 -2.00 2.89
CA ALA A 79 -0.39 -1.54 1.53
C ALA A 79 0.86 -1.56 0.64
N GLY A 80 2.00 -1.10 1.17
CA GLY A 80 3.31 -1.12 0.49
C GLY A 80 3.82 -2.54 0.22
N MET A 81 3.69 -3.45 1.18
CA MET A 81 4.04 -4.87 1.00
C MET A 81 3.14 -5.54 -0.05
N THR A 82 1.84 -5.24 -0.02
CA THR A 82 0.85 -5.83 -0.94
C THR A 82 1.10 -5.38 -2.38
N ILE A 83 1.38 -4.09 -2.61
CA ILE A 83 1.63 -3.61 -3.96
C ILE A 83 2.94 -4.13 -4.55
N THR A 84 3.99 -4.26 -3.73
CA THR A 84 5.28 -4.82 -4.15
C THR A 84 5.12 -6.27 -4.61
N ARG A 85 4.25 -7.06 -3.96
CA ARG A 85 3.93 -8.44 -4.36
C ARG A 85 3.01 -8.55 -5.57
N SER A 86 2.18 -7.54 -5.84
CA SER A 86 1.18 -7.56 -6.93
C SER A 86 1.79 -7.49 -8.35
N GLY A 87 3.09 -7.27 -8.48
CA GLY A 87 3.78 -7.33 -9.78
C GLY A 87 3.44 -6.17 -10.72
N VAL A 88 2.87 -5.06 -10.22
CA VAL A 88 2.66 -3.81 -10.98
C VAL A 88 3.99 -3.31 -11.58
N MET A 89 5.11 -3.46 -10.85
CA MET A 89 6.46 -3.18 -11.38
C MET A 89 6.99 -4.22 -12.39
N ARG A 90 6.38 -5.41 -12.49
CA ARG A 90 6.83 -6.50 -13.37
C ARG A 90 6.35 -6.36 -14.82
N ARG A 91 5.51 -5.35 -15.11
CA ARG A 91 5.14 -4.91 -16.46
C ARG A 91 6.14 -3.92 -17.07
N ALA A 92 7.33 -3.73 -16.48
CA ALA A 92 8.42 -3.08 -17.18
C ALA A 92 8.73 -3.87 -18.48
N PRO A 93 8.68 -3.23 -19.67
CA PRO A 93 8.80 -3.92 -20.95
C PRO A 93 10.15 -4.67 -21.05
N LEU A 94 10.12 -5.90 -21.59
CA LEU A 94 11.30 -6.77 -21.75
C LEU A 94 12.49 -6.06 -22.44
N ALA A 95 12.21 -5.09 -23.32
CA ALA A 95 13.21 -4.26 -23.98
C ALA A 95 14.11 -3.47 -23.00
N MET A 96 13.55 -3.03 -21.87
CA MET A 96 14.31 -2.31 -20.84
C MET A 96 15.24 -3.24 -20.04
N ARG A 97 14.85 -4.52 -19.85
CA ARG A 97 15.68 -5.53 -19.19
C ARG A 97 16.88 -5.94 -20.05
N LEU A 98 16.69 -6.05 -21.36
CA LEU A 98 17.77 -6.38 -22.30
C LEU A 98 18.78 -5.22 -22.41
N ARG A 99 18.31 -3.96 -22.44
CA ARG A 99 19.18 -2.78 -22.54
C ARG A 99 20.02 -2.51 -21.29
N ALA A 100 19.53 -2.90 -20.11
CA ALA A 100 20.30 -2.82 -18.85
C ALA A 100 21.41 -3.89 -18.76
N ASN A 101 21.21 -5.05 -19.37
CA ASN A 101 22.23 -6.11 -19.39
C ASN A 101 23.34 -5.84 -20.42
N SER A 102 23.05 -5.09 -21.49
CA SER A 102 24.04 -4.78 -22.53
C SER A 102 24.96 -3.58 -22.21
N THR A 103 24.71 -2.83 -21.15
CA THR A 103 25.58 -1.70 -20.75
C THR A 103 26.79 -2.13 -19.91
N TRP A 104 26.80 -3.37 -19.42
CA TRP A 104 27.87 -3.92 -18.59
C TRP A 104 28.49 -5.20 -19.19
N ALA A 105 28.31 -5.42 -20.50
CA ALA A 105 29.01 -6.45 -21.25
C ALA A 105 30.18 -5.84 -22.02
#